data_AF-A0A944G820-F1
#
_entry.id   AF-A0A944G820-F1
#
_cell.length_a   1.000
_cell.length_b   1.000
_cell.length_c   1.000
_cell.angle_alpha   90.00
_cell.angle_beta   90.00
_cell.angle_gamma   90.00
#
_symmetry.space_group_name_H-M   'P 1'
#
loop_
_entity.id
_entity.type
_entity.pdbx_description
1 polymer ?
#
loop_
_entity_poly.entity_id
_entity_poly.type
_entity_poly.pdbx_seq_one_letter_code
_entity_poly.pdbx_strand_id
1 'polypeptide(L)'
;MQTQYNILAELENSTVVAKYESPERTRTGYQSENELEMSLIDQLQQQGYEYKKSLTTDKQLVENLRECLQRLNNITLSDNEWKSLLSQKH
;
A
#
# COMPACT_ATOMS: atom_id res chain seq x y z
N MET A 1 35.15 13.27 6.83
CA MET A 1 35.20 12.73 8.21
C MET A 1 34.28 11.53 8.25
N GLN A 2 34.79 10.34 8.57
CA GLN A 2 33.97 9.12 8.67
C GLN A 2 33.22 9.14 10.01
N THR A 3 31.91 9.30 9.96
CA THR A 3 31.05 9.17 11.14
C THR A 3 31.08 7.70 11.57
N GLN A 4 31.76 7.41 12.67
CA GLN A 4 31.83 6.08 13.25
C GLN A 4 30.52 5.80 13.99
N TYR A 5 29.63 5.02 13.39
CA TYR A 5 28.35 4.65 13.98
C TYR A 5 28.58 3.50 14.97
N ASN A 6 28.20 3.70 16.23
CA ASN A 6 28.13 2.61 17.20
C ASN A 6 26.80 1.88 16.98
N ILE A 7 26.81 0.85 16.14
CA ILE A 7 25.61 0.04 15.86
C ILE A 7 25.28 -0.73 17.14
N LEU A 8 24.22 -0.32 17.83
CA LEU A 8 23.75 -0.95 19.07
C LEU A 8 22.84 -2.16 18.80
N ALA A 9 22.20 -2.20 17.62
CA ALA A 9 21.43 -3.34 17.12
C ALA A 9 21.21 -3.21 15.61
N GLU A 10 21.40 -4.29 14.86
CA GLU A 10 21.02 -4.42 13.45
C GLU A 10 19.94 -5.51 13.37
N LEU A 11 18.75 -5.12 12.95
CA LEU A 11 17.59 -6.00 12.80
C LEU A 11 17.20 -5.94 11.33
N GLU A 12 17.40 -7.05 10.60
CA GLU A 12 17.17 -7.14 9.15
C GLU A 12 15.75 -6.72 8.73
N ASN A 13 14.76 -6.82 9.63
CA ASN A 13 13.36 -6.45 9.40
C ASN A 13 12.85 -5.34 10.34
N SER A 14 13.71 -4.39 10.75
CA SER A 14 13.26 -3.22 11.54
C SER A 14 12.44 -2.26 10.68
N THR A 15 11.27 -1.83 11.17
CA THR A 15 10.49 -0.74 10.58
C THR A 15 11.01 0.65 10.97
N VAL A 16 11.92 0.72 11.94
CA VAL A 16 12.59 1.96 12.37
C VAL A 16 13.89 2.12 11.60
N VAL A 17 13.95 3.16 10.77
CA VAL A 17 15.11 3.50 9.96
C VAL A 17 16.07 4.37 10.77
N ALA A 18 17.29 3.88 11.04
CA ALA A 18 18.30 4.60 11.81
C ALA A 18 18.92 5.79 11.05
N LYS A 19 18.94 5.74 9.72
CA LYS A 19 19.45 6.80 8.84
C LYS A 19 18.58 6.89 7.59
N TYR A 20 17.92 8.03 7.41
CA TYR A 20 17.14 8.33 6.20
C TYR A 20 17.91 9.36 5.37
N GLU A 21 18.30 8.97 4.15
CA GLU A 21 18.80 9.91 3.16
C GLU A 21 17.61 10.49 2.41
N SER A 22 17.34 11.79 2.63
CA SER A 22 16.26 12.45 1.91
C SER A 22 16.62 12.48 0.42
N PRO A 23 15.76 11.98 -0.47
CA PRO A 23 15.94 12.22 -1.89
C PRO A 23 15.92 13.73 -2.14
N GLU A 24 16.69 14.20 -3.12
CA GLU A 24 16.65 15.60 -3.53
C GLU A 24 15.25 15.92 -4.05
N ARG A 25 14.49 16.71 -3.28
CA ARG A 25 13.17 17.17 -3.68
C ARG A 25 13.33 18.53 -4.32
N THR A 26 13.23 18.61 -5.64
CA THR A 26 12.96 19.86 -6.36
C THR A 26 11.53 20.30 -6.05
N ARG A 27 11.30 20.79 -4.82
CA ARG A 27 10.05 21.46 -4.46
C ARG A 27 10.04 22.82 -5.14
N THR A 28 9.54 22.87 -6.37
CA THR A 28 9.03 24.11 -6.95
C THR A 28 7.82 24.53 -6.10
N GLY A 29 7.82 25.74 -5.55
CA GLY A 29 6.75 26.20 -4.66
C GLY A 29 5.35 26.01 -5.27
N TYR A 30 4.40 25.61 -4.42
CA TYR A 30 2.97 25.36 -4.73
C TYR A 30 2.73 24.29 -5.81
N GLN A 31 3.00 23.02 -5.49
CA GLN A 31 2.40 21.90 -6.23
C GLN A 31 0.89 21.87 -5.95
N SER A 32 0.09 21.60 -6.97
CA SER A 32 -1.34 21.35 -6.82
C SER A 32 -1.58 19.98 -6.15
N GLU A 33 -2.74 19.82 -5.50
CA GLU A 33 -3.15 18.52 -4.91
C GLU A 33 -3.11 17.37 -5.93
N ASN A 34 -3.47 17.65 -7.19
CA ASN A 34 -3.44 16.65 -8.26
C ASN A 34 -1.99 16.19 -8.60
N GLU A 35 -1.03 17.12 -8.62
CA GLU A 35 0.38 16.78 -8.85
C GLU A 35 0.96 15.98 -7.67
N LEU A 36 0.56 16.32 -6.44
CA LEU A 36 0.93 15.58 -5.24
C LEU A 36 0.32 14.17 -5.24
N GLU A 37 -0.95 14.04 -5.63
CA GLU A 37 -1.64 12.75 -5.74
C GLU A 37 -0.96 11.84 -6.76
N MET A 38 -0.66 12.35 -7.96
CA MET A 38 0.05 11.57 -8.99
C MET A 38 1.43 11.13 -8.54
N SER A 39 2.20 12.01 -7.89
CA SER A 39 3.51 11.65 -7.35
C SER A 39 3.42 10.58 -6.26
N LEU A 40 2.39 10.65 -5.40
CA LEU A 40 2.19 9.66 -4.34
C LEU A 40 1.82 8.29 -4.92
N ILE A 41 0.93 8.26 -5.92
CA ILE A 41 0.55 7.02 -6.63
C ILE A 41 1.79 6.38 -7.24
N ASP A 42 2.63 7.14 -7.94
CA ASP A 42 3.85 6.62 -8.55
C ASP A 42 4.81 6.02 -7.51
N GLN A 43 5.00 6.70 -6.38
CA GLN A 43 5.82 6.19 -5.27
C GLN A 43 5.28 4.89 -4.68
N LEU A 44 3.96 4.77 -4.51
CA LEU A 44 3.33 3.55 -4.02
C LEU A 44 3.48 2.41 -5.05
N GLN A 45 3.33 2.70 -6.34
CA GLN A 45 3.54 1.71 -7.39
C GLN A 45 4.98 1.17 -7.40
N GLN A 46 5.99 2.04 -7.20
CA GLN A 46 7.39 1.63 -7.06
C GLN A 46 7.63 0.74 -5.83
N GLN A 47 6.84 0.89 -4.77
CA GLN A 47 6.88 0.03 -3.58
C GLN A 47 6.10 -1.28 -3.75
N GLY A 48 5.54 -1.54 -4.94
CA GLY A 48 4.81 -2.77 -5.26
C GLY A 48 3.31 -2.71 -4.98
N TYR A 49 2.75 -1.54 -4.67
CA TYR A 49 1.31 -1.37 -4.55
C TYR A 49 0.64 -1.31 -5.92
N GLU A 50 -0.46 -2.05 -6.09
CA GLU A 50 -1.24 -2.03 -7.33
C GLU A 50 -2.21 -0.85 -7.34
N TYR A 51 -2.13 -0.01 -8.37
CA TYR A 51 -3.07 1.09 -8.56
C TYR A 51 -4.26 0.65 -9.42
N LYS A 52 -5.40 0.36 -8.77
CA LYS A 52 -6.65 -0.01 -9.44
C LYS A 52 -7.60 1.20 -9.60
N LYS A 53 -7.30 2.07 -10.59
CA LYS A 53 -8.06 3.31 -10.87
C LYS A 53 -9.56 3.11 -11.10
N SER A 54 -9.97 1.92 -11.54
CA SER A 54 -11.36 1.58 -11.84
C SER A 54 -12.19 1.22 -10.61
N LEU A 55 -11.60 1.09 -9.41
CA LEU A 55 -12.32 0.82 -8.15
C LEU A 55 -13.00 2.08 -7.61
N THR A 56 -14.03 2.55 -8.31
CA THR A 56 -14.73 3.80 -7.96
C THR A 56 -16.08 3.58 -7.30
N THR A 57 -16.54 2.33 -7.20
CA THR A 57 -17.84 1.98 -6.61
C THR A 57 -17.71 0.93 -5.52
N ASP A 58 -18.62 0.96 -4.54
CA ASP A 58 -18.68 -0.05 -3.47
C ASP A 58 -18.73 -1.49 -4.00
N LYS A 59 -19.47 -1.72 -5.08
CA LYS A 59 -19.57 -3.06 -5.70
C LYS A 59 -18.21 -3.57 -6.15
N GLN A 60 -17.43 -2.72 -6.82
CA GLN A 60 -16.10 -3.10 -7.30
C GLN A 60 -15.11 -3.30 -6.14
N LEU A 61 -15.23 -2.53 -5.06
CA LEU A 61 -14.43 -2.74 -3.84
C LEU A 61 -14.73 -4.10 -3.21
N VAL A 62 -16.00 -4.48 -3.12
CA VAL A 62 -16.44 -5.78 -2.59
C VAL A 62 -15.96 -6.93 -3.48
N GLU A 63 -16.01 -6.78 -4.81
CA GLU A 63 -15.46 -7.78 -5.74
C GLU A 63 -13.94 -7.93 -5.59
N ASN A 64 -13.21 -6.82 -5.51
CA ASN A 64 -11.77 -6.84 -5.27
C ASN A 64 -11.41 -7.49 -3.92
N LEU A 65 -12.22 -7.26 -2.88
CA LEU A 65 -12.04 -7.93 -1.59
C LEU A 65 -12.21 -9.45 -1.72
N ARG A 66 -13.23 -9.90 -2.46
CA ARG A 66 -13.45 -11.32 -2.74
C ARG A 66 -12.24 -11.95 -3.43
N GLU A 67 -11.76 -11.33 -4.51
CA GLU A 67 -10.58 -11.78 -5.25
C GLU A 67 -9.33 -11.85 -4.35
N CYS A 68 -9.10 -10.82 -3.54
CA CYS A 68 -7.98 -10.78 -2.61
C CYS A 68 -8.04 -11.93 -1.59
N LEU A 69 -9.22 -12.20 -1.01
CA LEU A 69 -9.40 -13.28 -0.04
C LEU A 69 -9.25 -14.66 -0.67
N GLN A 70 -9.79 -14.86 -1.87
CA GLN A 70 -9.64 -16.10 -2.63
C GLN A 70 -8.17 -16.37 -2.96
N ARG A 71 -7.43 -15.35 -3.41
CA ARG A 71 -6.01 -15.44 -3.72
C ARG A 71 -5.17 -15.71 -2.48
N LEU A 72 -5.46 -15.04 -1.36
CA LEU A 72 -4.73 -15.21 -0.11
C LEU A 72 -4.91 -16.62 0.48
N ASN A 73 -6.12 -17.17 0.39
CA ASN A 73 -6.45 -18.46 1.01
C ASN A 73 -6.45 -19.65 0.03
N ASN A 74 -6.18 -19.41 -1.26
CA ASN A 74 -6.27 -20.43 -2.33
C ASN A 74 -7.62 -21.15 -2.37
N ILE A 75 -8.72 -20.43 -2.09
CA ILE A 75 -10.09 -20.97 -2.11
C ILE A 75 -10.93 -20.33 -3.22
N THR A 76 -11.97 -21.04 -3.64
CA THR A 76 -13.01 -20.47 -4.51
C THR A 76 -14.29 -20.32 -3.72
N LEU A 77 -14.74 -19.08 -3.51
CA LEU A 77 -16.00 -18.79 -2.84
C LEU A 77 -17.13 -18.77 -3.85
N SER A 78 -18.23 -19.44 -3.57
CA SER A 78 -19.48 -19.29 -4.33
C SER A 78 -20.19 -17.98 -3.97
N ASP A 79 -21.15 -17.56 -4.80
CA ASP A 79 -21.90 -16.32 -4.55
C ASP A 79 -22.74 -16.39 -3.27
N ASN A 80 -23.21 -17.58 -2.91
CA ASN A 80 -23.99 -17.80 -1.68
C ASN A 80 -23.09 -17.73 -0.44
N GLU A 81 -21.93 -18.37 -0.47
CA GLU A 81 -20.93 -18.28 0.61
C GLU A 81 -20.44 -16.85 0.79
N TRP A 82 -20.18 -16.14 -0.32
CA TRP A 82 -19.76 -14.74 -0.28
C TRP A 82 -20.81 -13.83 0.36
N LYS A 83 -22.08 -13.98 -0.03
CA LYS A 83 -23.19 -13.24 0.58
C LYS A 83 -23.36 -13.56 2.07
N SER A 84 -23.22 -14.84 2.43
CA SER A 84 -23.31 -15.28 3.83
C SER A 84 -22.18 -14.67 4.67
N LEU A 85 -20.95 -14.69 4.17
CA LEU A 85 -19.77 -14.09 4.83
C LEU A 85 -19.94 -12.59 5.05
N LEU A 86 -20.45 -11.85 4.06
CA LEU A 86 -20.70 -10.41 4.19
C LEU A 86 -21.88 -10.08 5.12
N SER A 87 -22.85 -10.99 5.25
CA SER A 87 -24.02 -10.82 6.10
C SER A 87 -23.77 -11.22 7.56
N GLN A 88 -22.73 -12.00 7.82
CA GLN A 88 -22.26 -12.31 9.17
C GLN A 88 -21.51 -11.11 9.75
N LYS A 89 -22.29 -10.11 10.17
CA LYS A 89 -21.80 -8.94 10.89
C LYS A 89 -21.69 -9.30 12.37
N HIS A 90 -20.49 -9.22 12.95
CA HIS A 90 -20.26 -9.41 14.38
C HIS A 90 -20.14 -8.07 15.11
#